data_AF-A0A3S9SVQ6-F1
#
_entry.id   AF-A0A3S9SVQ6-F1
#
_cell.length_a   1.000
_cell.length_b   1.000
_cell.length_c   1.000
_cell.angle_alpha   90.00
_cell.angle_beta   90.00
_cell.angle_gamma   90.00
#
_symmetry.space_group_name_H-M   'P 1'
#
loop_
_entity.id
_entity.type
_entity.pdbx_description
1 polymer ?
#
loop_
_entity_poly.entity_id
_entity_poly.type
_entity_poly.pdbx_seq_one_letter_code
_entity_poly.pdbx_strand_id
1 'polypeptide(L)'
;MAKQKKRRGSKWIKPTRATGRKKERYCRICGTTASQVRIMKHENICELCVRELSRQKGGKLACKGCGKVVPKQVRKYKGYCKDCICRVCGKPDPEYCQKTGFCRECSKEMGICRVCGKEAMAQVEKNDGLCDACAKKLRRH
;
A
#
# COMPACT_ATOMS: atom_id res chain seq x y z
N MET A 1 12.45 17.54 -27.20
CA MET A 1 11.72 16.40 -26.57
C MET A 1 10.90 16.91 -25.39
N ALA A 2 9.58 17.01 -25.53
CA ALA A 2 8.70 17.55 -24.49
C ALA A 2 8.61 16.59 -23.29
N LYS A 3 9.15 17.00 -22.14
CA LYS A 3 8.91 16.34 -20.85
C LYS A 3 7.40 16.38 -20.56
N GLN A 4 6.69 15.28 -20.85
CA GLN A 4 5.32 15.08 -20.39
C GLN A 4 5.33 15.13 -18.85
N LYS A 5 5.04 16.31 -18.29
CA LYS A 5 4.74 16.47 -16.87
C LYS A 5 3.55 15.56 -16.59
N LYS A 6 3.81 14.35 -16.06
CA LYS A 6 2.80 13.45 -15.54
C LYS A 6 2.00 14.24 -14.51
N ARG A 7 0.86 14.81 -14.92
CA ARG A 7 -0.14 15.37 -14.02
C ARG A 7 -0.66 14.21 -13.19
N ARG A 8 0.04 13.87 -12.09
CA ARG A 8 -0.49 13.01 -11.03
C ARG A 8 -1.62 13.79 -10.37
N GLY A 9 -2.77 13.86 -11.05
CA GLY A 9 -3.96 14.46 -10.47
C GLY A 9 -4.23 13.78 -9.14
N SER A 10 -4.46 14.56 -8.09
CA SER A 10 -4.73 14.04 -6.75
C SER A 10 -5.81 12.94 -6.82
N LYS A 11 -5.60 11.81 -6.12
CA LYS A 11 -6.58 10.71 -6.02
C LYS A 11 -7.91 11.18 -5.42
N TRP A 12 -7.87 12.32 -4.74
CA TRP A 12 -8.97 13.00 -4.07
C TRP A 12 -9.53 14.15 -4.90
N ILE A 13 -10.85 14.25 -4.92
CA ILE A 13 -11.59 15.42 -5.40
C ILE A 13 -11.65 16.42 -4.25
N LYS A 14 -11.31 17.68 -4.53
CA LYS A 14 -11.43 18.77 -3.56
C LYS A 14 -12.89 19.25 -3.51
N PRO A 15 -13.37 19.76 -2.37
CA PRO A 15 -14.78 20.08 -2.23
C PRO A 15 -15.29 21.16 -3.17
N THR A 16 -14.45 22.16 -3.42
CA THR A 16 -14.75 23.29 -4.31
C THR A 16 -14.52 22.99 -5.81
N ARG A 17 -13.88 21.87 -6.15
CA ARG A 17 -13.48 21.54 -7.52
C ARG A 17 -14.38 20.49 -8.18
N ALA A 18 -15.52 20.19 -7.57
CA ALA A 18 -16.53 19.34 -8.16
C ALA A 18 -17.28 20.12 -9.26
N THR A 19 -16.72 20.16 -10.48
CA THR A 19 -17.35 20.79 -11.65
C THR A 19 -17.93 19.71 -12.60
N GLY A 20 -19.07 20.01 -13.24
CA GLY A 20 -19.82 19.09 -14.13
C GLY A 20 -20.61 18.00 -13.38
N ARG A 21 -20.86 16.83 -14.02
CA ARG A 21 -21.51 15.61 -13.45
C ARG A 21 -20.88 15.06 -12.15
N LYS A 22 -19.86 15.72 -11.61
CA LYS A 22 -19.17 15.42 -10.34
C LYS A 22 -19.64 16.27 -9.16
N LYS A 23 -20.50 17.29 -9.37
CA LYS A 23 -21.10 18.10 -8.29
C LYS A 23 -21.82 17.24 -7.24
N GLU A 24 -22.41 16.13 -7.66
CA GLU A 24 -23.24 15.26 -6.82
C GLU A 24 -22.56 13.94 -6.44
N ARG A 25 -21.23 13.91 -6.36
CA ARG A 25 -20.57 12.74 -5.78
C ARG A 25 -20.77 12.72 -4.28
N TYR A 26 -21.23 11.60 -3.75
CA TYR A 26 -21.40 11.38 -2.32
C TYR A 26 -20.52 10.22 -1.84
N CYS A 27 -20.25 10.20 -0.54
CA CYS A 27 -19.61 9.07 0.11
C CYS A 27 -20.57 7.89 0.15
N ARG A 28 -20.21 6.73 -0.38
CA ARG A 28 -21.06 5.52 -0.35
C ARG A 28 -21.26 4.92 1.05
N ILE A 29 -20.54 5.42 2.05
CA ILE A 29 -20.58 4.91 3.44
C ILE A 29 -21.46 5.82 4.29
N CYS A 30 -21.17 7.12 4.31
CA CYS A 30 -21.85 8.09 5.17
C CYS A 30 -22.79 9.05 4.43
N GLY A 31 -22.91 8.95 3.10
CA GLY A 31 -23.79 9.81 2.29
C GLY A 31 -23.30 11.25 2.08
N THR A 32 -22.23 11.69 2.74
CA THR A 32 -21.75 13.09 2.66
C THR A 32 -21.31 13.48 1.24
N THR A 33 -21.72 14.66 0.78
CA THR A 33 -21.44 15.18 -0.57
C THR A 33 -20.01 15.69 -0.72
N ALA A 34 -19.48 15.61 -1.95
CA ALA A 34 -18.16 16.08 -2.31
C ALA A 34 -17.95 17.56 -1.98
N SER A 35 -19.01 18.39 -2.00
CA SER A 35 -18.96 19.82 -1.64
C SER A 35 -18.54 20.09 -0.20
N GLN A 36 -18.69 19.12 0.70
CA GLN A 36 -18.32 19.24 2.12
C GLN A 36 -16.99 18.54 2.45
N VAL A 37 -16.72 17.40 1.82
CA VAL A 37 -15.55 16.55 2.15
C VAL A 37 -14.80 16.09 0.91
N ARG A 38 -13.50 15.82 1.03
CA ARG A 38 -12.74 15.25 -0.09
C ARG A 38 -13.18 13.81 -0.34
N ILE A 39 -13.52 13.51 -1.60
CA ILE A 39 -13.95 12.17 -2.02
C ILE A 39 -12.93 11.51 -2.95
N MET A 40 -12.63 10.24 -2.69
CA MET A 40 -11.75 9.43 -3.51
C MET A 40 -12.40 9.16 -4.89
N LYS A 41 -11.69 9.51 -5.97
CA LYS A 41 -12.23 9.50 -7.35
C LYS A 41 -12.83 8.19 -7.83
N HIS A 42 -12.28 7.07 -7.42
CA HIS A 42 -12.65 5.74 -7.95
C HIS A 42 -13.54 4.93 -7.01
N GLU A 43 -13.49 5.23 -5.71
CA GLU A 43 -14.17 4.42 -4.70
C GLU A 43 -15.39 5.14 -4.09
N ASN A 44 -15.53 6.45 -4.34
CA ASN A 44 -16.56 7.30 -3.74
C ASN A 44 -16.61 7.15 -2.21
N ILE A 45 -15.44 7.20 -1.56
CA ILE A 45 -15.31 7.19 -0.10
C ILE A 45 -14.70 8.53 0.31
N CYS A 46 -15.28 9.20 1.31
CA CYS A 46 -14.76 10.45 1.84
C CYS A 46 -13.51 10.24 2.71
N GLU A 47 -12.75 11.30 2.92
CA GLU A 47 -11.52 11.24 3.72
C GLU A 47 -11.76 10.83 5.18
N LEU A 48 -12.90 11.21 5.77
CA LEU A 48 -13.27 10.86 7.13
C LEU A 48 -13.50 9.35 7.27
N CYS A 49 -14.34 8.76 6.43
CA CYS A 49 -14.54 7.32 6.42
C CYS A 49 -13.25 6.56 6.08
N VAL A 50 -12.40 7.09 5.18
CA VAL A 50 -11.11 6.44 4.90
C VAL A 50 -10.21 6.44 6.13
N ARG A 51 -10.16 7.53 6.91
CA ARG A 51 -9.40 7.58 8.17
C ARG A 51 -9.93 6.57 9.18
N GLU A 52 -11.24 6.50 9.36
CA GLU A 52 -11.88 5.56 10.29
C GLU A 52 -11.62 4.11 9.91
N LEU A 53 -11.84 3.76 8.64
CA LEU A 53 -11.54 2.43 8.09
C LEU A 53 -10.05 2.07 8.21
N SER A 54 -9.16 3.06 8.04
CA SER A 54 -7.72 2.82 8.18
C SER A 54 -7.33 2.54 9.63
N ARG A 55 -8.01 3.19 10.58
CA ARG A 55 -7.77 3.00 12.02
C ARG A 55 -8.28 1.65 12.51
N GLN A 56 -9.44 1.21 12.04
CA GLN A 56 -10.02 -0.08 12.42
C GLN A 56 -9.22 -1.29 11.91
N LYS A 57 -8.34 -1.11 10.91
CA LYS A 57 -7.50 -2.16 10.29
C LYS A 57 -8.25 -3.47 10.02
N GLY A 58 -8.71 -3.63 8.78
CA GLY A 58 -9.42 -4.82 8.34
C GLY A 58 -10.87 -4.51 7.97
N GLY A 59 -11.58 -5.53 7.50
CA GLY A 59 -12.91 -5.41 6.89
C GLY A 59 -12.88 -5.53 5.37
N LYS A 60 -14.03 -5.28 4.73
CA LYS A 60 -14.20 -5.47 3.27
C LYS A 60 -13.47 -4.40 2.43
N LEU A 61 -13.07 -3.29 3.05
CA LEU A 61 -12.58 -2.09 2.37
C LEU A 61 -11.11 -1.76 2.65
N ALA A 62 -10.62 -2.09 3.84
CA ALA A 62 -9.28 -1.78 4.30
C ALA A 62 -8.42 -3.05 4.40
N CYS A 63 -7.14 -2.92 4.07
CA CYS A 63 -6.16 -4.00 4.23
C CYS A 63 -6.01 -4.36 5.70
N LYS A 64 -6.10 -5.64 6.04
CA LYS A 64 -5.87 -6.15 7.41
C LYS A 64 -4.46 -5.83 7.94
N GLY A 65 -3.46 -5.81 7.06
CA GLY A 65 -2.07 -5.57 7.42
C GLY A 65 -1.72 -4.09 7.66
N CYS A 66 -1.99 -3.24 6.66
CA CYS A 66 -1.56 -1.83 6.68
C CYS A 66 -2.70 -0.82 6.89
N GLY A 67 -3.96 -1.27 6.97
CA GLY A 67 -5.13 -0.38 7.09
C GLY A 67 -5.47 0.40 5.80
N LYS A 68 -4.68 0.29 4.74
CA LYS A 68 -4.90 1.05 3.50
C LYS A 68 -6.26 0.71 2.88
N VAL A 69 -7.06 1.73 2.60
CA VAL A 69 -8.38 1.57 1.96
C VAL A 69 -8.21 1.33 0.46
N VAL A 70 -8.25 0.06 0.08
CA VAL A 70 -8.11 -0.43 -1.31
C VAL A 70 -9.09 -1.59 -1.56
N PRO A 71 -10.41 -1.32 -1.58
CA PRO A 71 -11.44 -2.36 -1.61
C PRO A 71 -11.30 -3.35 -2.76
N LYS A 72 -10.92 -2.89 -3.97
CA LYS A 72 -10.65 -3.79 -5.11
C LYS A 72 -9.54 -4.79 -4.82
N GLN A 73 -8.47 -4.36 -4.15
CA GLN A 73 -7.37 -5.24 -3.79
C GLN A 73 -7.77 -6.16 -2.64
N VAL A 74 -8.38 -5.61 -1.59
CA VAL A 74 -8.83 -6.38 -0.41
C VAL A 74 -9.75 -7.54 -0.83
N ARG A 75 -10.66 -7.32 -1.79
CA ARG A 75 -11.50 -8.39 -2.35
C ARG A 75 -10.70 -9.43 -3.14
N LYS A 76 -9.75 -9.00 -3.99
CA LYS A 76 -8.92 -9.91 -4.79
C LYS A 76 -7.96 -10.76 -3.95
N TYR A 77 -7.49 -10.20 -2.85
CA TYR A 77 -6.38 -10.71 -2.06
C TYR A 77 -6.81 -11.12 -0.64
N LYS A 78 -8.04 -11.64 -0.51
CA LYS A 78 -8.59 -12.22 0.74
C LYS A 78 -8.41 -11.34 2.00
N GLY A 79 -8.51 -10.02 1.87
CA GLY A 79 -8.41 -9.08 2.99
C GLY A 79 -7.14 -8.22 3.00
N TYR A 80 -6.17 -8.48 2.12
CA TYR A 80 -4.90 -7.76 2.10
C TYR A 80 -4.73 -6.90 0.85
N CYS A 81 -3.79 -5.96 0.87
CA CYS A 81 -3.38 -5.21 -0.31
C CYS A 81 -2.19 -5.88 -0.99
N LYS A 82 -1.89 -5.46 -2.23
CA LYS A 82 -0.70 -5.93 -2.98
C LYS A 82 0.62 -5.70 -2.25
N ASP A 83 0.66 -4.69 -1.39
CA ASP A 83 1.87 -4.32 -0.63
C ASP A 83 2.07 -5.23 0.61
N CYS A 84 1.05 -5.98 1.02
CA CYS A 84 1.08 -6.85 2.21
C CYS A 84 1.15 -8.34 1.85
N ILE A 85 1.31 -8.67 0.57
CA ILE A 85 1.33 -10.05 0.07
C ILE A 85 2.60 -10.29 -0.70
N CYS A 86 3.16 -11.48 -0.54
CA CYS A 86 4.31 -11.92 -1.30
C CYS A 86 3.93 -12.07 -2.77
N ARG A 87 4.72 -11.47 -3.66
CA ARG A 87 4.51 -11.55 -5.11
C ARG A 87 4.74 -12.94 -5.71
N VAL A 88 5.49 -13.79 -4.99
CA VAL A 88 5.86 -15.14 -5.44
C VAL A 88 4.83 -16.15 -4.96
N CYS A 89 4.71 -16.36 -3.65
CA CYS A 89 3.83 -17.40 -3.09
C CYS A 89 2.40 -16.92 -2.81
N GLY A 90 2.11 -15.62 -2.91
CA GLY A 90 0.78 -15.07 -2.62
C GLY A 90 0.38 -15.11 -1.14
N LYS A 91 1.26 -15.57 -0.24
CA LYS A 91 1.01 -15.56 1.21
C LYS A 91 1.02 -14.12 1.76
N PRO A 92 0.13 -13.78 2.71
CA PRO A 92 0.15 -12.49 3.38
C PRO A 92 1.28 -12.46 4.40
N ASP A 93 2.16 -11.46 4.29
CA ASP A 93 3.21 -11.17 5.27
C ASP A 93 3.34 -9.64 5.36
N PRO A 94 2.42 -8.97 6.09
CA PRO A 94 2.30 -7.52 6.05
C PRO A 94 3.53 -6.76 6.52
N GLU A 95 4.29 -7.31 7.47
CA GLU A 95 5.42 -6.62 8.08
C GLU A 95 6.61 -6.59 7.13
N TYR A 96 6.83 -7.71 6.44
CA TYR A 96 8.01 -7.92 5.62
C TYR A 96 7.75 -7.59 4.15
N CYS A 97 6.59 -7.97 3.59
CA CYS A 97 6.23 -7.65 2.20
C CYS A 97 6.11 -6.15 1.95
N GLN A 98 5.77 -5.34 2.96
CA GLN A 98 5.71 -3.88 2.80
C GLN A 98 7.08 -3.27 2.50
N LYS A 99 8.15 -3.89 2.98
CA LYS A 99 9.54 -3.42 2.80
C LYS A 99 10.17 -4.03 1.56
N THR A 100 10.06 -5.35 1.40
CA THR A 100 10.80 -6.10 0.37
C THR A 100 9.93 -6.51 -0.83
N GLY A 101 8.60 -6.56 -0.67
CA GLY A 101 7.67 -7.10 -1.66
C GLY A 101 7.56 -8.63 -1.69
N PHE A 102 8.32 -9.33 -0.86
CA PHE A 102 8.37 -10.79 -0.75
C PHE A 102 8.15 -11.21 0.70
N CYS A 103 7.73 -12.46 0.96
CA CYS A 103 7.69 -12.97 2.34
C CYS A 103 9.07 -13.45 2.79
N ARG A 104 9.24 -13.67 4.09
CA ARG A 104 10.52 -14.08 4.67
C ARG A 104 11.09 -15.37 4.05
N GLU A 105 10.23 -16.34 3.76
CA GLU A 105 10.59 -17.62 3.13
C GLU A 105 11.13 -17.39 1.71
N CYS A 106 10.33 -16.79 0.82
CA CYS A 106 10.74 -16.56 -0.56
C CYS A 106 11.96 -15.63 -0.68
N SER A 107 12.10 -14.64 0.21
CA SER A 107 13.32 -13.83 0.22
C SER A 107 14.56 -14.62 0.58
N LYS A 108 14.46 -15.63 1.45
CA LYS A 108 15.60 -16.48 1.80
C LYS A 108 16.01 -17.33 0.59
N GLU A 109 15.05 -17.95 -0.08
CA GLU A 109 15.29 -18.80 -1.25
C GLU A 109 15.86 -18.01 -2.44
N MET A 110 15.36 -16.78 -2.67
CA MET A 110 15.83 -15.93 -3.76
C MET A 110 17.12 -15.17 -3.45
N GLY A 111 17.66 -15.28 -2.23
CA GLY A 111 18.86 -14.55 -1.85
C GLY A 111 18.64 -13.04 -1.71
N ILE A 112 17.45 -12.61 -1.29
CA ILE A 112 17.08 -11.19 -1.14
C ILE A 112 17.31 -10.72 0.30
N CYS A 113 17.96 -9.56 0.45
CA CYS A 113 18.23 -8.95 1.76
C CYS A 113 16.94 -8.62 2.52
N ARG A 114 16.86 -9.08 3.77
CA ARG A 114 15.69 -8.94 4.65
C ARG A 114 15.30 -7.52 5.02
N VAL A 115 16.21 -6.58 4.88
CA VAL A 115 15.98 -5.19 5.29
C VAL A 115 15.71 -4.29 4.10
N CYS A 116 16.52 -4.40 3.04
CA CYS A 116 16.44 -3.49 1.90
C CYS A 116 15.77 -4.09 0.66
N GLY A 117 15.49 -5.39 0.64
CA GLY A 117 14.83 -6.06 -0.50
C GLY A 117 15.69 -6.15 -1.76
N LYS A 118 17.01 -5.90 -1.66
CA LYS A 118 17.94 -6.08 -2.78
C LYS A 118 18.39 -7.52 -2.90
N GLU A 119 18.51 -8.02 -4.12
CA GLU A 119 19.15 -9.30 -4.44
C GLU A 119 20.63 -9.22 -4.06
N ALA A 120 21.07 -10.15 -3.23
CA ALA A 120 22.43 -10.19 -2.70
C ALA A 120 22.78 -11.60 -2.22
N MET A 121 22.50 -12.64 -3.03
CA MET A 121 22.57 -14.06 -2.66
C MET A 121 23.81 -14.44 -1.83
N ALA A 122 25.01 -14.21 -2.36
CA ALA A 122 26.26 -14.52 -1.65
C ALA A 122 26.43 -13.73 -0.33
N GLN A 123 25.97 -12.48 -0.27
CA GLN A 123 26.08 -11.66 0.94
C GLN A 123 25.05 -12.10 1.99
N VAL A 124 23.84 -12.46 1.57
CA VAL A 124 22.79 -12.88 2.49
C VAL A 124 23.07 -14.27 3.06
N GLU A 125 23.73 -15.17 2.33
CA GLU A 125 24.21 -16.43 2.90
C GLU A 125 25.26 -16.19 3.97
N LYS A 126 26.19 -15.26 3.73
CA LYS A 126 27.26 -14.91 4.68
C LYS A 126 26.76 -14.16 5.92
N ASN A 127 25.73 -13.32 5.78
CA ASN A 127 25.24 -12.43 6.85
C ASN A 127 23.79 -12.76 7.28
N ASP A 128 23.40 -14.04 7.35
CA ASP A 128 22.11 -14.51 7.90
C ASP A 128 20.84 -13.86 7.30
N GLY A 129 20.87 -13.56 6.00
CA GLY A 129 19.76 -12.92 5.29
C GLY A 129 19.96 -11.42 5.03
N LEU A 130 21.14 -10.86 5.29
CA LEU A 130 21.43 -9.43 5.15
C LEU A 130 22.48 -9.14 4.06
N CYS A 131 22.34 -8.05 3.33
CA CYS A 131 23.43 -7.54 2.51
C CYS A 131 24.49 -6.86 3.40
N ASP A 132 25.73 -6.74 2.90
CA ASP A 132 26.85 -6.18 3.67
C ASP A 132 26.55 -4.79 4.22
N ALA A 133 25.85 -3.96 3.43
CA ALA A 133 25.47 -2.61 3.85
C ALA A 133 24.48 -2.62 5.04
N CYS A 134 23.54 -3.57 5.06
CA CYS A 134 22.59 -3.71 6.15
C CYS A 134 23.25 -4.36 7.38
N ALA A 135 24.08 -5.38 7.19
CA ALA A 135 24.83 -6.03 8.26
C ALA A 135 25.78 -5.05 8.97
N LYS A 136 26.50 -4.21 8.22
CA LYS A 136 27.36 -3.15 8.77
C LYS A 136 26.60 -2.11 9.58
N LYS A 137 25.37 -1.76 9.18
CA LYS A 137 24.52 -0.81 9.93
C LYS A 137 24.04 -1.39 11.25
N LEU A 138 23.68 -2.66 11.27
CA LEU A 138 23.21 -3.36 12.47
C LEU A 138 24.32 -3.58 13.50
N ARG A 139 25.57 -3.84 13.06
CA ARG A 139 26.74 -4.00 13.95
C ARG A 139 27.27 -2.69 14.54
N ARG A 140 26.81 -1.54 14.05
CA ARG A 140 27.23 -0.20 14.52
C ARG A 140 26.32 0.35 15.63
N HIS A 141 25.27 -0.39 15.97
CA HIS A 141 24.43 -0.17 17.15
C HIS A 141 24.78 -1.21 18.21
#